data_AF-A0A533XW34-F1
#
_entry.id   AF-A0A533XW34-F1
#
_cell.length_a   1.000
_cell.length_b   1.000
_cell.length_c   1.000
_cell.angle_alpha   90.00
_cell.angle_beta   90.00
_cell.angle_gamma   90.00
#
_symmetry.space_group_name_H-M   'P 1'
#
loop_
_entity.id
_entity.type
_entity.pdbx_description
1 polymer ?
#
loop_
_entity_poly.entity_id
_entity_poly.type
_entity_poly.pdbx_seq_one_letter_code
_entity_poly.pdbx_strand_id
1 'polypeptide(L)'
;MNETELSELMTVSGFFGFLAQQAQLSPDKVKQIYMRGRPWGLWPPDLDLSREATEAGVDVFTYLAALQPLLDMDTKQKEAQLAAYEATLTGSETSQPIPAIRARVEKVAASLGEDEETICSLLHALYAYRQRVGQLSVQKVGELSKHKMEQEKAASIEKLQRAIVAETDQRKLS
;
A
#
# COMPACT_ATOMS: atom_id res chain seq x y z
N MET A 1 14.54 7.74 3.75
CA MET A 1 13.73 7.27 4.90
C MET A 1 12.56 6.39 4.44
N ASN A 2 11.90 6.73 3.32
CA ASN A 2 10.70 6.06 2.82
C ASN A 2 10.91 4.63 2.28
N GLU A 3 12.08 4.35 1.69
CA GLU A 3 12.36 3.01 1.11
C GLU A 3 12.51 1.91 2.17
N THR A 4 13.15 2.22 3.29
CA THR A 4 13.33 1.28 4.41
C THR A 4 11.99 0.93 5.05
N GLU A 5 11.13 1.92 5.22
CA GLU A 5 9.77 1.72 5.74
C GLU A 5 8.92 0.87 4.79
N LEU A 6 8.91 1.19 3.50
CA LEU A 6 8.15 0.43 2.50
C LEU A 6 8.63 -1.03 2.42
N SER A 7 9.94 -1.25 2.44
CA SER A 7 10.52 -2.58 2.41
C SER A 7 10.17 -3.39 3.66
N GLU A 8 10.18 -2.75 4.83
CA GLU A 8 9.79 -3.38 6.10
C GLU A 8 8.30 -3.76 6.10
N LEU A 9 7.42 -2.85 5.69
CA LEU A 9 5.96 -3.08 5.60
C LEU A 9 5.60 -4.27 4.70
N MET A 10 6.37 -4.47 3.64
CA MET A 10 6.21 -5.59 2.70
C MET A 10 6.66 -6.95 3.28
N THR A 11 7.33 -6.97 4.43
CA THR A 11 7.66 -8.23 5.12
C THR A 11 6.47 -8.73 5.94
N VAL A 12 6.42 -10.04 6.20
CA VAL A 12 5.40 -10.64 7.08
C VAL A 12 5.43 -10.00 8.48
N SER A 13 6.62 -9.71 9.01
CA SER A 13 6.79 -9.10 10.33
C SER A 13 6.29 -7.66 10.36
N GLY A 14 6.72 -6.84 9.39
CA GLY A 14 6.30 -5.45 9.30
C GLY A 14 4.81 -5.29 9.01
N PHE A 15 4.23 -6.16 8.18
CA PHE A 15 2.79 -6.22 7.96
C PHE A 15 2.01 -6.43 9.27
N PHE A 16 2.30 -7.50 10.01
CA PHE A 16 1.59 -7.79 11.26
C PHE A 16 1.92 -6.79 12.37
N GLY A 17 3.14 -6.26 12.40
CA GLY A 17 3.54 -5.22 13.34
C GLY A 17 2.77 -3.92 13.11
N PHE A 18 2.64 -3.50 11.85
CA PHE A 18 1.84 -2.32 11.49
C PHE A 18 0.37 -2.50 11.87
N LEU A 19 -0.22 -3.65 11.53
CA LEU A 19 -1.61 -3.93 11.88
C LEU A 19 -1.84 -3.96 13.40
N ALA A 20 -0.92 -4.55 14.16
CA ALA A 20 -0.97 -4.57 15.62
C ALA A 20 -0.94 -3.15 16.21
N GLN A 21 -0.06 -2.30 15.69
CA GLN A 21 0.03 -0.91 16.12
C GLN A 21 -1.24 -0.13 15.79
N GLN A 22 -1.77 -0.26 14.57
CA GLN A 22 -2.97 0.48 14.14
C GLN A 22 -4.23 0.00 14.86
N ALA A 23 -4.41 -1.31 15.00
CA ALA A 23 -5.59 -1.89 15.66
C ALA A 23 -5.48 -1.86 17.20
N GLN A 24 -4.34 -1.47 17.76
CA GLN A 24 -4.06 -1.52 19.21
C GLN A 24 -4.22 -2.92 19.81
N LEU A 25 -3.83 -3.94 19.04
CA LEU A 25 -3.91 -5.35 19.41
C LEU A 25 -2.50 -5.95 19.50
N SER A 26 -2.35 -7.09 20.17
CA SER A 26 -1.07 -7.80 20.15
C SER A 26 -0.81 -8.40 18.75
N PRO A 27 0.46 -8.50 18.30
CA PRO A 27 0.78 -9.10 17.00
C PRO A 27 0.24 -10.53 16.82
N ASP A 28 0.25 -11.34 17.87
CA ASP A 28 -0.29 -12.70 17.83
C ASP A 28 -1.81 -12.71 17.64
N LYS A 29 -2.51 -11.80 18.32
CA LYS A 29 -3.97 -11.63 18.19
C LYS A 29 -4.34 -11.18 16.79
N VAL A 30 -3.66 -10.17 16.26
CA VAL A 30 -3.84 -9.70 14.88
C VAL A 30 -3.59 -10.83 13.89
N LYS A 31 -2.49 -11.56 14.04
CA LYS A 31 -2.15 -12.68 13.16
C LYS A 31 -3.23 -13.76 13.20
N GLN A 32 -3.73 -14.11 14.38
CA GLN A 32 -4.81 -15.09 14.53
C GLN A 32 -6.09 -14.65 13.81
N ILE A 33 -6.55 -13.43 14.07
CA ILE A 33 -7.77 -12.87 13.46
C ILE A 33 -7.58 -12.78 11.94
N TYR A 34 -6.48 -12.17 11.50
CA TYR A 34 -6.17 -12.00 10.08
C TYR A 34 -6.16 -13.33 9.34
N MET A 35 -5.48 -14.35 9.86
CA MET A 35 -5.35 -15.64 9.16
C MET A 35 -6.69 -16.35 8.99
N ARG A 36 -7.58 -16.24 9.99
CA ARG A 36 -8.89 -16.91 10.02
C ARG A 36 -10.00 -16.12 9.32
N GLY A 37 -9.88 -14.80 9.23
CA GLY A 37 -10.83 -13.97 8.48
C GLY A 37 -10.57 -13.93 6.97
N ARG A 38 -9.54 -14.62 6.47
CA ARG A 38 -9.28 -14.72 5.02
C ARG A 38 -10.35 -15.54 4.29
N PRO A 39 -10.70 -15.18 3.04
CA PRO A 39 -10.18 -14.04 2.31
C PRO A 39 -10.80 -12.73 2.78
N TRP A 40 -9.97 -11.69 2.90
CA TRP A 40 -10.44 -10.36 3.28
C TRP A 40 -11.06 -9.58 2.10
N GLY A 41 -11.26 -10.15 0.90
CA GLY A 41 -11.90 -9.43 -0.22
C GLY A 41 -11.28 -8.04 -0.49
N LEU A 42 -9.97 -7.98 -0.28
CA LEU A 42 -9.17 -6.80 -0.09
C LEU A 42 -8.13 -6.88 -1.21
N TRP A 43 -8.24 -6.01 -2.22
CA TRP A 43 -7.31 -5.99 -3.36
C TRP A 43 -6.36 -4.78 -3.30
N PRO A 44 -5.06 -4.93 -3.61
CA PRO A 44 -4.40 -6.19 -3.97
C PRO A 44 -4.18 -7.07 -2.73
N PRO A 45 -4.02 -8.39 -2.88
CA PRO A 45 -3.88 -9.32 -1.75
C PRO A 45 -2.59 -9.03 -0.96
N ASP A 46 -2.68 -9.01 0.38
CA ASP A 46 -1.62 -8.43 1.23
C ASP A 46 -0.29 -9.23 1.24
N LEU A 47 -0.23 -10.43 0.64
CA LEU A 47 0.92 -11.35 0.72
C LEU A 47 1.40 -11.96 -0.61
N ASP A 48 0.73 -11.74 -1.74
CA ASP A 48 1.10 -12.36 -3.04
C ASP A 48 1.14 -11.35 -4.20
N LEU A 49 1.76 -10.19 -3.96
CA LEU A 49 1.85 -9.08 -4.91
C LEU A 49 2.88 -9.33 -6.02
N SER A 50 3.87 -10.19 -5.76
CA SER A 50 4.99 -10.44 -6.67
C SER A 50 4.55 -11.10 -7.97
N ARG A 51 3.55 -11.99 -7.91
CA ARG A 51 3.04 -12.66 -9.10
C ARG A 51 2.33 -11.69 -10.05
N GLU A 52 1.39 -10.90 -9.53
CA GLU A 52 0.59 -9.95 -10.33
C GLU A 52 1.50 -8.88 -10.98
N ALA A 53 2.50 -8.38 -10.24
CA ALA A 53 3.49 -7.45 -10.80
C ALA A 53 4.32 -8.08 -11.93
N THR A 54 4.75 -9.34 -11.73
CA THR A 54 5.49 -10.09 -12.76
C THR A 54 4.66 -10.32 -14.01
N GLU A 55 3.39 -10.70 -13.86
CA GLU A 55 2.45 -10.88 -14.98
C GLU A 55 2.20 -9.55 -15.73
N ALA A 56 2.24 -8.41 -15.03
CA ALA A 56 2.16 -7.08 -15.61
C ALA A 56 3.50 -6.58 -16.21
N GLY A 57 4.60 -7.32 -16.06
CA GLY A 57 5.91 -6.96 -16.60
C GLY A 57 6.58 -5.77 -15.91
N VAL A 58 6.17 -5.44 -14.67
CA VAL A 58 6.69 -4.30 -13.89
C VAL A 58 7.17 -4.76 -12.51
N ASP A 59 8.00 -3.96 -11.85
CA ASP A 59 8.34 -4.23 -10.45
C ASP A 59 7.14 -3.98 -9.52
N VAL A 60 7.18 -4.60 -8.33
CA VAL A 60 6.09 -4.55 -7.35
C VAL A 60 5.72 -3.13 -6.93
N PHE A 61 6.69 -2.21 -6.84
CA PHE A 61 6.41 -0.83 -6.43
C PHE A 61 5.76 -0.03 -7.55
N THR A 62 6.21 -0.22 -8.80
CA THR A 62 5.54 0.34 -9.98
C THR A 62 4.11 -0.17 -10.09
N TYR A 63 3.90 -1.47 -9.85
CA TYR A 63 2.57 -2.07 -9.81
C TYR A 63 1.69 -1.39 -8.74
N LEU A 64 2.12 -1.39 -7.48
CA LEU A 64 1.36 -0.77 -6.37
C LEU A 64 1.09 0.72 -6.59
N ALA A 65 2.07 1.47 -7.12
CA ALA A 65 1.93 2.88 -7.42
C ALA A 65 0.84 3.14 -8.48
N ALA A 66 0.78 2.31 -9.53
CA ALA A 66 -0.24 2.42 -10.57
C ALA A 66 -1.67 2.18 -10.03
N LEU A 67 -1.78 1.45 -8.93
CA LEU A 67 -3.05 1.07 -8.31
C LEU A 67 -3.53 2.05 -7.26
N GLN A 68 -2.68 2.96 -6.80
CA GLN A 68 -3.02 3.92 -5.76
C GLN A 68 -4.35 4.66 -6.02
N PRO A 69 -4.68 5.14 -7.23
CA PRO A 69 -5.95 5.82 -7.46
C PRO A 69 -7.18 4.93 -7.23
N LEU A 70 -7.08 3.64 -7.60
CA LEU A 70 -8.13 2.66 -7.36
C LEU A 70 -8.24 2.32 -5.88
N LEU A 71 -7.09 2.19 -5.19
CA LEU A 71 -7.04 1.96 -3.75
C LEU A 71 -7.64 3.12 -2.96
N ASP A 72 -7.39 4.36 -3.36
CA ASP A 72 -7.96 5.55 -2.73
C ASP A 72 -9.48 5.56 -2.78
N MET A 73 -10.04 5.23 -3.94
CA MET A 73 -11.49 5.22 -4.12
C MET A 73 -12.14 4.07 -3.34
N ASP A 74 -11.62 2.85 -3.45
CA ASP A 74 -12.12 1.67 -2.75
C ASP A 74 -12.00 1.82 -1.23
N THR A 75 -10.85 2.30 -0.74
CA THR A 75 -10.60 2.47 0.69
C THR A 75 -11.54 3.50 1.30
N LYS A 76 -11.71 4.69 0.67
CA LYS A 76 -12.63 5.72 1.18
C LYS A 76 -14.07 5.21 1.29
N GLN A 77 -14.53 4.47 0.29
CA GLN A 77 -15.88 3.92 0.30
C GLN A 77 -16.05 2.87 1.42
N LYS A 78 -15.10 1.95 1.56
CA LYS A 78 -15.16 0.88 2.57
C LYS A 78 -14.98 1.39 4.00
N GLU A 79 -14.12 2.39 4.20
CA GLU A 79 -13.96 3.11 5.47
C GLU A 79 -15.26 3.79 5.89
N ALA A 80 -15.92 4.50 4.98
CA ALA A 80 -17.21 5.13 5.28
C ALA A 80 -18.30 4.10 5.64
N GLN A 81 -18.33 2.96 4.96
CA GLN A 81 -19.25 1.87 5.26
C GLN A 81 -18.96 1.21 6.60
N LEU A 82 -17.68 1.08 6.97
CA LEU A 82 -17.26 0.51 8.24
C LEU A 82 -17.62 1.44 9.40
N ALA A 83 -17.31 2.73 9.27
CA ALA A 83 -17.68 3.75 10.26
C ALA A 83 -19.20 3.83 10.47
N ALA A 84 -19.99 3.73 9.40
CA ALA A 84 -21.45 3.68 9.50
C ALA A 84 -21.94 2.43 10.25
N TYR A 85 -21.26 1.30 10.10
CA TYR A 85 -21.58 0.10 10.87
C TYR A 85 -21.20 0.25 12.35
N GLU A 86 -20.04 0.80 12.67
CA GLU A 86 -19.61 1.07 14.05
C GLU A 86 -20.58 2.01 14.78
N ALA A 87 -21.15 3.00 14.09
CA ALA A 87 -22.20 3.85 14.64
C ALA A 87 -23.45 3.06 15.08
N THR A 88 -23.73 1.92 14.43
CA THR A 88 -24.82 1.03 14.86
C THR A 88 -24.48 0.21 16.10
N LEU A 89 -23.19 -0.07 16.35
CA LEU A 89 -22.73 -0.79 17.55
C LEU A 89 -22.85 0.08 18.81
N THR A 90 -22.59 1.37 18.66
CA THR A 90 -22.69 2.36 19.76
C THR A 90 -24.12 2.88 19.99
N GLY A 91 -25.08 2.47 19.15
CA GLY A 91 -26.47 2.90 19.22
C GLY A 91 -26.71 4.34 18.78
N SER A 92 -25.74 4.98 18.10
CA SER A 92 -25.82 6.40 17.72
C SER A 92 -26.60 6.67 16.42
N GLU A 93 -26.80 5.67 15.57
CA GLU A 93 -27.56 5.79 14.31
C GLU A 93 -28.50 4.62 14.05
N THR A 94 -29.70 4.91 13.51
CA THR A 94 -30.70 3.94 13.04
C THR A 94 -30.61 3.65 11.53
N SER A 95 -29.61 4.21 10.86
CA SER A 95 -29.36 3.95 9.44
C SER A 95 -28.99 2.49 9.23
N GLN A 96 -29.60 1.82 8.24
CA GLN A 96 -29.25 0.45 7.93
C GLN A 96 -27.83 0.42 7.32
N PRO A 97 -26.85 -0.24 7.96
CA PRO A 97 -25.52 -0.33 7.40
C PRO A 97 -25.56 -1.16 6.13
N ILE A 98 -24.57 -0.95 5.26
CA ILE A 98 -24.47 -1.70 4.01
C ILE A 98 -24.30 -3.21 4.35
N PRO A 99 -25.17 -4.10 3.83
CA PRO A 99 -25.24 -5.49 4.29
C PRO A 99 -23.92 -6.26 4.19
N ALA A 100 -23.07 -5.93 3.23
CA ALA A 100 -21.84 -6.66 2.96
C ALA A 100 -20.76 -6.49 4.04
N ILE A 101 -20.56 -5.27 4.58
CA ILE A 101 -19.58 -5.04 5.65
C ILE A 101 -20.08 -5.66 6.95
N ARG A 102 -21.34 -5.39 7.32
CA ARG A 102 -21.99 -6.00 8.48
C ARG A 102 -21.87 -7.52 8.47
N ALA A 103 -22.36 -8.17 7.42
CA ALA A 103 -22.35 -9.64 7.34
C ALA A 103 -20.95 -10.23 7.45
N ARG A 104 -19.94 -9.47 7.03
CA ARG A 104 -18.56 -9.90 7.12
C ARG A 104 -17.97 -9.71 8.50
N VAL A 105 -18.17 -8.56 9.13
CA VAL A 105 -17.71 -8.31 10.50
C VAL A 105 -18.34 -9.32 11.44
N GLU A 106 -19.66 -9.45 11.42
CA GLU A 106 -20.42 -10.41 12.24
C GLU A 106 -19.95 -11.85 12.02
N LYS A 107 -19.75 -12.26 10.75
CA LYS A 107 -19.26 -13.61 10.44
C LYS A 107 -17.86 -13.86 11.03
N VAL A 108 -16.94 -12.91 10.87
CA VAL A 108 -15.56 -13.08 11.35
C VAL A 108 -15.55 -13.08 12.88
N ALA A 109 -16.25 -12.13 13.51
CA ALA A 109 -16.43 -12.04 14.96
C ALA A 109 -16.98 -13.35 15.53
N ALA A 110 -18.09 -13.85 15.00
CA ALA A 110 -18.73 -15.09 15.43
C ALA A 110 -17.83 -16.32 15.24
N SER A 111 -17.07 -16.39 14.14
CA SER A 111 -16.16 -17.52 13.88
C SER A 111 -14.97 -17.59 14.82
N LEU A 112 -14.65 -16.47 15.47
CA LEU A 112 -13.49 -16.32 16.35
C LEU A 112 -13.85 -16.20 17.82
N GLY A 113 -15.12 -15.91 18.14
CA GLY A 113 -15.54 -15.52 19.48
C GLY A 113 -14.99 -14.15 19.90
N GLU A 114 -14.75 -13.27 18.92
CA GLU A 114 -14.32 -11.89 19.14
C GLU A 114 -15.50 -10.94 19.09
N ASP A 115 -15.31 -9.77 19.67
CA ASP A 115 -16.18 -8.63 19.50
C ASP A 115 -16.08 -8.02 18.10
N GLU A 116 -17.20 -7.50 17.61
CA GLU A 116 -17.30 -6.86 16.30
C GLU A 116 -16.39 -5.63 16.20
N GLU A 117 -16.20 -4.89 17.31
CA GLU A 117 -15.31 -3.73 17.40
C GLU A 117 -13.83 -4.08 17.17
N THR A 118 -13.34 -5.18 17.74
CA THR A 118 -12.01 -5.73 17.42
C THR A 118 -11.85 -6.05 15.93
N ILE A 119 -12.89 -6.59 15.28
CA ILE A 119 -12.84 -6.89 13.84
C ILE A 119 -12.85 -5.59 13.02
N CYS A 120 -13.66 -4.59 13.39
CA CYS A 120 -13.64 -3.28 12.76
C CYS A 120 -12.26 -2.62 12.88
N SER A 121 -11.66 -2.64 14.07
CA SER A 121 -10.30 -2.12 14.32
C SER A 121 -9.26 -2.76 13.40
N LEU A 122 -9.34 -4.08 13.19
CA LEU A 122 -8.45 -4.76 12.23
C LEU A 122 -8.73 -4.35 10.77
N LEU A 123 -9.98 -4.15 10.39
CA LEU A 123 -10.33 -3.69 9.04
C LEU A 123 -9.81 -2.28 8.78
N HIS A 124 -9.96 -1.35 9.72
CA HIS A 124 -9.34 -0.02 9.66
C HIS A 124 -7.83 -0.10 9.51
N ALA A 125 -7.18 -0.96 10.29
CA ALA A 125 -5.74 -1.19 10.18
C ALA A 125 -5.33 -1.71 8.78
N LEU A 126 -6.11 -2.61 8.19
CA LEU A 126 -5.87 -3.15 6.85
C LEU A 126 -6.04 -2.07 5.76
N TYR A 127 -7.06 -1.23 5.87
CA TYR A 127 -7.26 -0.09 4.99
C TYR A 127 -6.13 0.93 5.09
N ALA A 128 -5.71 1.27 6.32
CA ALA A 128 -4.57 2.14 6.57
C ALA A 128 -3.26 1.57 5.99
N TYR A 129 -3.04 0.27 6.12
CA TYR A 129 -1.86 -0.41 5.56
C TYR A 129 -1.78 -0.23 4.04
N ARG A 130 -2.88 -0.47 3.33
CA ARG A 130 -2.97 -0.32 1.87
C ARG A 130 -2.66 1.09 1.42
N GLN A 131 -3.29 2.05 2.08
CA GLN A 131 -3.06 3.46 1.84
C GLN A 131 -1.58 3.83 2.02
N ARG A 132 -0.96 3.35 3.10
CA ARG A 132 0.44 3.63 3.39
C ARG A 132 1.38 3.02 2.35
N VAL A 133 1.21 1.74 2.04
CA VAL A 133 2.05 1.02 1.07
C VAL A 133 1.96 1.64 -0.32
N GLY A 134 0.76 1.96 -0.80
CA GLY A 134 0.61 2.53 -2.13
C GLY A 134 1.11 3.99 -2.21
N GLN A 135 0.91 4.81 -1.16
CA GLN A 135 1.52 6.15 -1.09
C GLN A 135 3.05 6.10 -1.13
N LEU A 136 3.66 5.22 -0.33
CA LEU A 136 5.11 5.02 -0.32
C LEU A 136 5.62 4.49 -1.67
N SER A 137 4.83 3.66 -2.34
CA SER A 137 5.15 3.15 -3.69
C SER A 137 5.16 4.27 -4.73
N VAL A 138 4.15 5.16 -4.72
CA VAL A 138 4.12 6.36 -5.59
C VAL A 138 5.34 7.25 -5.34
N GLN A 139 5.70 7.47 -4.07
CA GLN A 139 6.89 8.26 -3.72
C GLN A 139 8.17 7.63 -4.27
N LYS A 140 8.35 6.31 -4.09
CA LYS A 140 9.52 5.58 -4.58
C LYS A 140 9.65 5.65 -6.11
N VAL A 141 8.56 5.43 -6.84
CA VAL A 141 8.57 5.51 -8.32
C VAL A 141 8.88 6.94 -8.79
N GLY A 142 8.37 7.94 -8.09
CA GLY A 142 8.68 9.35 -8.36
C GLY A 142 10.16 9.69 -8.14
N GLU A 143 10.78 9.17 -7.08
CA GLU A 143 12.21 9.35 -6.78
C GLU A 143 13.09 8.67 -7.84
N LEU A 144 12.78 7.43 -8.22
CA LEU A 144 13.51 6.70 -9.28
C LEU A 144 13.45 7.42 -10.62
N SER A 145 12.28 7.95 -10.98
CA SER A 145 12.09 8.71 -12.22
C SER A 145 12.94 9.97 -12.25
N LYS A 146 13.00 10.72 -11.14
CA LYS A 146 13.84 11.92 -11.01
C LYS A 146 15.32 11.58 -11.15
N HIS A 147 15.80 10.57 -10.44
CA HIS A 147 17.20 10.16 -10.49
C HIS A 147 17.60 9.71 -11.90
N LYS A 148 16.73 8.99 -12.61
CA LYS A 148 16.99 8.59 -14.00
C LYS A 148 17.12 9.81 -14.93
N MET A 149 16.22 10.79 -14.81
CA MET A 149 16.31 12.02 -15.59
C MET A 149 17.59 12.82 -15.30
N GLU A 150 18.01 12.89 -14.03
CA GLU A 150 19.25 13.57 -13.65
C GLU A 150 20.49 12.88 -14.22
N GLN A 151 20.52 11.54 -14.22
CA GLN A 151 21.61 10.76 -14.80
C GLN A 151 21.67 10.91 -16.33
N GLU A 152 20.53 10.89 -17.02
CA GLU A 152 20.45 11.11 -18.47
C GLU A 152 20.93 12.52 -18.84
N LYS A 153 20.58 13.53 -18.03
CA LYS A 153 21.06 14.90 -18.20
C LYS A 153 22.57 14.99 -18.00
N ALA A 154 23.12 14.36 -16.95
CA ALA A 154 24.56 14.35 -16.69
C ALA A 154 25.33 13.66 -17.84
N ALA A 155 24.87 12.51 -18.31
CA ALA A 155 25.46 11.80 -19.45
C ALA A 155 25.43 12.63 -20.74
N SER A 156 24.34 13.37 -20.97
CA SER A 156 24.21 14.26 -22.12
C SER A 156 25.18 15.45 -22.04
N ILE A 157 25.36 16.03 -20.85
CA ILE A 157 26.35 17.11 -20.63
C ILE A 157 27.76 16.59 -20.87
N GLU A 158 28.11 15.41 -20.35
CA GLU A 158 29.43 14.82 -20.53
C GLU A 158 29.72 14.53 -22.02
N LYS A 159 28.72 14.02 -22.76
CA LYS A 159 28.82 13.81 -24.20
C LYS A 159 29.05 15.12 -24.97
N LEU A 160 28.36 16.20 -24.59
CA LEU A 160 28.58 17.53 -25.19
C LEU A 160 29.97 18.08 -24.88
N GLN A 161 30.45 17.94 -23.64
CA GLN A 161 31.80 18.37 -23.26
C GLN A 161 32.87 17.62 -24.07
N ARG A 162 32.73 16.30 -24.22
CA ARG A 162 33.64 15.50 -25.06
C ARG A 162 33.62 15.93 -26.53
N ALA A 163 32.44 16.25 -27.07
CA ALA A 163 32.31 16.73 -28.45
C ALA A 163 33.00 18.10 -28.65
N ILE A 164 32.81 19.04 -27.72
CA ILE A 164 33.42 20.38 -27.77
C ILE A 164 34.96 20.28 -27.71
N VAL A 165 35.51 19.44 -26.83
CA VAL A 165 36.96 19.22 -26.74
C VAL A 165 37.51 18.65 -28.04
N ALA A 166 36.87 17.60 -28.59
CA ALA A 166 37.29 16.99 -29.84
C ALA A 166 37.25 17.97 -31.03
N GLU A 167 36.25 18.83 -31.12
CA GLU A 167 36.14 19.86 -32.16
C GLU A 167 37.22 20.95 -32.00
N THR A 168 37.52 21.33 -30.76
CA THR A 168 38.57 22.32 -30.45
C THR A 168 39.96 21.80 -30.82
N ASP A 169 40.22 20.52 -30.59
CA ASP A 169 41.50 19.88 -30.94
C ASP A 169 41.64 19.68 -32.46
N GLN A 170 40.55 19.35 -33.17
CA GLN A 170 40.57 19.29 -34.64
C GLN A 170 40.92 20.64 -35.27
N ARG A 171 40.36 21.75 -34.75
CA ARG A 171 40.64 23.11 -35.28
C ARG A 171 42.06 23.61 -34.99
N LYS A 172 42.78 23.01 -34.03
CA LYS A 172 44.19 23.34 -33.74
C LYS A 172 45.18 22.61 -34.65
N LEU A 173 44.74 21.54 -35.30
CA LEU A 173 45.56 20.69 -36.18
C LEU A 173 45.34 20.99 -37.68
N SER A 174 44.39 21.87 -38.00
CA SER A 174 44.09 22.42 -39.34
C SER A 174 44.67 23.82 -39.50
#